data_AF-A0A2W6MX01-F1
#
_entry.id   AF-A0A2W6MX01-F1
#
_cell.length_a   1.000
_cell.length_b   1.000
_cell.length_c   1.000
_cell.angle_alpha   90.00
_cell.angle_beta   90.00
_cell.angle_gamma   90.00
#
_symmetry.space_group_name_H-M   'P 1'
#
loop_
_entity.id
_entity.type
_entity.pdbx_description
1 polymer ?
#
loop_
_entity_poly.entity_id
_entity_poly.type
_entity_poly.pdbx_seq_one_letter_code
_entity_poly.pdbx_strand_id
1 'polypeptide(L)'
;MQKFLLAAVVLFSYIYAKDNYVFDAQRIKKVFCGWELTKEEIDKNHFLKVYNKQKDIYIDISDYEKGDTPKIAEKRFYQQSLKEKYQFIRKNEESKEILGQISNEFARNYRRELVRKNQLFFDKVKMSIVSSNGTSKDYLETLELIKEAITPNAPIKKRQCLGELKYYKLEDFFDIKELEKNIKQISSTGKFEKVREAVYESTTLMDEYAYLLDKGGKLQRGIALINNKNFSKEVIAKQWEKSVMLNNIQDQNELKPKYLGEDKLSEKYFGVSAQTHALTGYKQMGAMAYQSVIITDNYTIVLHYYMLQGNKEAMQRDYENLLQAVYLSLKT
;
A
#
# COMPACT_ATOMS: atom_id res chain seq x y z
N MET A 1 -24.45 -21.89 -47.28
CA MET A 1 -24.38 -21.94 -45.80
C MET A 1 -23.25 -21.12 -45.18
N GLN A 2 -22.14 -20.85 -45.87
CA GLN A 2 -21.00 -20.10 -45.29
C GLN A 2 -21.22 -18.57 -45.18
N LYS A 3 -22.12 -17.98 -45.98
CA LYS A 3 -22.45 -16.53 -45.95
C LYS A 3 -23.42 -16.14 -44.82
N PHE A 4 -24.18 -17.10 -44.28
CA PHE A 4 -25.11 -16.84 -43.16
C PHE A 4 -24.41 -16.86 -41.79
N LEU A 5 -23.31 -17.62 -41.64
CA LEU A 5 -22.50 -17.60 -40.41
C LEU A 5 -21.76 -16.26 -40.23
N LEU A 6 -21.26 -15.68 -41.32
CA LEU A 6 -20.54 -14.41 -41.27
C LEU A 6 -21.47 -13.24 -40.91
N ALA A 7 -22.70 -13.25 -41.42
CA ALA A 7 -23.71 -12.25 -41.07
C ALA A 7 -24.15 -12.37 -39.59
N ALA A 8 -24.29 -13.59 -39.05
CA ALA A 8 -24.63 -13.79 -37.64
C ALA A 8 -23.51 -13.30 -36.69
N VAL A 9 -22.24 -13.55 -37.00
CA VAL A 9 -21.10 -13.09 -36.18
C VAL A 9 -20.94 -11.57 -36.20
N VAL A 10 -21.27 -10.92 -37.32
CA VAL A 10 -21.25 -9.45 -37.44
C VAL A 10 -22.50 -8.81 -36.79
N LEU A 11 -23.67 -9.46 -36.82
CA LEU A 11 -24.89 -8.97 -36.14
C LEU A 11 -24.83 -9.14 -34.60
N PHE A 12 -24.22 -10.21 -34.07
CA PHE A 12 -24.02 -10.35 -32.62
C PHE A 12 -23.02 -9.35 -32.06
N SER A 13 -22.02 -8.93 -32.85
CA SER A 13 -21.05 -7.90 -32.44
C SER A 13 -21.61 -6.48 -32.59
N TYR A 14 -22.50 -6.22 -33.56
CA TYR A 14 -23.13 -4.89 -33.72
C TYR A 14 -24.26 -4.61 -32.72
N ILE A 15 -25.02 -5.62 -32.29
CA ILE A 15 -26.13 -5.43 -31.32
C ILE A 15 -25.60 -5.28 -29.88
N TYR A 16 -24.39 -5.76 -29.59
CA TYR A 16 -23.74 -5.63 -28.28
C TYR A 16 -23.01 -4.29 -28.06
N ALA A 17 -22.97 -3.40 -29.05
CA ALA A 17 -22.15 -2.18 -29.06
C ALA A 17 -22.90 -0.89 -28.65
N LYS A 18 -23.96 -0.99 -27.82
CA LYS A 18 -24.39 0.14 -27.00
C LYS A 18 -23.77 -0.03 -25.62
N ASP A 19 -22.67 0.68 -25.36
CA ASP A 19 -22.06 0.94 -24.05
C ASP A 19 -21.85 -0.24 -23.08
N ASN A 20 -21.86 -1.49 -23.58
CA ASN A 20 -21.65 -2.67 -22.74
C ASN A 20 -20.14 -2.85 -22.48
N TYR A 21 -19.66 -2.32 -21.36
CA TYR A 21 -18.31 -2.56 -20.87
C TYR A 21 -18.08 -4.06 -20.59
N VAL A 22 -16.97 -4.61 -21.08
CA VAL A 22 -16.65 -6.05 -20.99
C VAL A 22 -15.37 -6.27 -20.20
N PHE A 23 -15.35 -7.36 -19.41
CA PHE A 23 -14.11 -7.85 -18.82
C PHE A 23 -13.30 -8.59 -19.89
N ASP A 24 -12.27 -7.95 -20.43
CA ASP A 24 -11.29 -8.57 -21.32
C ASP A 24 -9.92 -8.52 -20.65
N ALA A 25 -9.53 -9.63 -20.03
CA ALA A 25 -8.27 -9.75 -19.31
C ALA A 25 -7.05 -9.40 -20.18
N GLN A 26 -7.06 -9.77 -21.46
CA GLN A 26 -5.93 -9.53 -22.37
C GLN A 26 -5.84 -8.05 -22.71
N ARG A 27 -6.97 -7.40 -22.99
CA ARG A 27 -7.02 -5.95 -23.20
C ARG A 27 -6.61 -5.19 -21.94
N ILE A 28 -7.15 -5.56 -20.78
CA ILE A 28 -6.81 -4.96 -19.48
C ILE A 28 -5.29 -5.05 -19.25
N LYS A 29 -4.68 -6.23 -19.40
CA LYS A 29 -3.23 -6.41 -19.23
C LYS A 29 -2.41 -5.57 -20.21
N LYS A 30 -2.87 -5.39 -21.46
CA LYS A 30 -2.21 -4.51 -22.43
C LYS A 30 -2.31 -3.02 -22.06
N VAL A 31 -3.48 -2.57 -21.61
CA VAL A 31 -3.69 -1.17 -21.17
C VAL A 31 -2.90 -0.87 -19.90
N PHE A 32 -2.92 -1.79 -18.94
CA PHE A 32 -2.19 -1.67 -17.68
C PHE A 32 -0.80 -2.30 -17.73
N CYS A 33 -0.20 -2.46 -18.92
CA CYS A 33 1.10 -3.13 -19.04
C CYS A 33 2.22 -2.35 -18.34
N GLY A 34 2.04 -1.05 -18.09
CA GLY A 34 2.94 -0.22 -17.28
C GLY A 34 2.71 -0.34 -15.75
N TRP A 35 1.81 -1.23 -15.32
CA TRP A 35 1.43 -1.47 -13.92
C TRP A 35 1.72 -2.93 -13.57
N GLU A 36 1.98 -3.20 -12.29
CA GLU A 36 2.31 -4.53 -11.79
C GLU A 36 1.04 -5.38 -11.63
N LEU A 37 0.95 -6.51 -12.33
CA LEU A 37 -0.09 -7.50 -12.07
C LEU A 37 0.22 -8.22 -10.75
N THR A 38 -0.55 -7.96 -9.70
CA THR A 38 -0.26 -8.48 -8.35
C THR A 38 -1.11 -9.69 -8.01
N LYS A 39 -2.24 -9.88 -8.68
CA LYS A 39 -3.14 -11.00 -8.46
C LYS A 39 -4.01 -11.25 -9.69
N GLU A 40 -4.20 -12.52 -10.03
CA GLU A 40 -5.19 -12.98 -10.99
C GLU A 40 -5.82 -14.26 -10.45
N GLU A 41 -7.16 -14.28 -10.37
CA GLU A 41 -7.91 -15.45 -9.95
C GLU A 41 -9.05 -15.70 -10.94
N ILE A 42 -9.21 -16.97 -11.31
CA ILE A 42 -10.30 -17.44 -12.18
C ILE A 42 -11.04 -18.51 -11.36
N ASP A 43 -11.96 -18.07 -10.51
CA ASP A 43 -12.81 -18.94 -9.70
C ASP A 43 -14.29 -18.63 -9.98
N LYS A 44 -15.08 -18.25 -8.96
CA LYS A 44 -16.49 -17.87 -9.12
C LYS A 44 -16.69 -16.64 -10.02
N ASN A 45 -15.66 -15.83 -10.14
CA ASN A 45 -15.57 -14.62 -10.96
C ASN A 45 -14.08 -14.46 -11.38
N HIS A 46 -13.81 -13.89 -12.55
CA HIS A 46 -12.46 -13.49 -12.97
C HIS A 46 -12.09 -12.18 -12.27
N PHE A 47 -11.03 -12.24 -11.46
CA PHE A 47 -10.47 -11.10 -10.74
C PHE A 47 -9.06 -10.78 -11.22
N LEU A 48 -8.78 -9.49 -11.40
CA LEU A 48 -7.45 -8.95 -11.69
C LEU A 48 -7.14 -7.79 -10.74
N LYS A 49 -5.93 -7.80 -10.17
CA LYS A 49 -5.38 -6.67 -9.40
C LYS A 49 -4.11 -6.14 -10.06
N VAL A 50 -4.13 -4.88 -10.45
CA VAL A 50 -2.95 -4.18 -11.00
C VAL A 50 -2.53 -3.04 -10.09
N TYR A 51 -1.23 -2.79 -9.94
CA TYR A 51 -0.69 -1.80 -9.01
C TYR A 51 0.36 -0.88 -9.64
N ASN A 52 0.21 0.41 -9.41
CA ASN A 52 1.16 1.44 -9.76
C ASN A 52 1.89 1.94 -8.50
N LYS A 53 3.05 1.35 -8.20
CA LYS A 53 3.91 1.75 -7.06
C LYS A 53 4.47 3.16 -7.17
N GLN A 54 4.56 3.72 -8.37
CA GLN A 54 5.05 5.09 -8.57
C GLN A 54 4.03 6.14 -8.09
N LYS A 55 2.74 5.77 -8.09
CA LYS A 55 1.61 6.62 -7.68
C LYS A 55 0.89 6.14 -6.41
N ASP A 56 1.22 4.95 -5.93
CA ASP A 56 0.52 4.27 -4.84
C ASP A 56 -0.99 4.06 -5.11
N ILE A 57 -1.29 3.55 -6.33
CA ILE A 57 -2.65 3.29 -6.79
C ILE A 57 -2.77 1.89 -7.31
N TYR A 58 -3.75 1.13 -6.82
CA TYR A 58 -4.12 -0.15 -7.41
C TYR A 58 -5.55 -0.13 -7.91
N ILE A 59 -5.82 -1.04 -8.86
CA ILE A 59 -7.14 -1.27 -9.40
C ILE A 59 -7.51 -2.72 -9.17
N ASP A 60 -8.68 -2.91 -8.55
CA ASP A 60 -9.34 -4.21 -8.41
C ASP A 60 -10.43 -4.32 -9.48
N ILE A 61 -10.25 -5.21 -10.45
CA ILE A 61 -11.17 -5.44 -11.56
C ILE A 61 -11.78 -6.82 -11.39
N SER A 62 -13.10 -6.92 -11.47
CA SER A 62 -13.81 -8.20 -11.41
C SER A 62 -15.00 -8.19 -12.33
N ASP A 63 -15.28 -9.31 -13.00
CA ASP A 63 -16.63 -9.56 -13.48
C ASP A 63 -17.61 -9.82 -12.32
N TYR A 64 -18.89 -9.82 -12.64
CA TYR A 64 -19.93 -10.16 -11.68
C TYR A 64 -20.05 -11.68 -11.49
N GLU A 65 -20.55 -12.10 -10.33
CA GLU A 65 -20.86 -13.52 -10.12
C GLU A 65 -21.98 -13.96 -11.06
N LYS A 66 -21.99 -15.24 -11.43
CA LYS A 66 -23.02 -15.78 -12.34
C LYS A 66 -24.43 -15.55 -11.77
N GLY A 67 -25.25 -14.80 -12.52
CA GLY A 67 -26.63 -14.48 -12.14
C GLY A 67 -26.80 -13.14 -11.43
N ASP A 68 -25.71 -12.43 -11.11
CA ASP A 68 -25.78 -11.07 -10.60
C ASP A 68 -26.36 -10.12 -11.67
N THR A 69 -27.32 -9.30 -11.25
CA THR A 69 -27.63 -8.04 -11.94
C THR A 69 -26.70 -6.94 -11.40
N PRO A 70 -26.54 -5.80 -12.11
CA PRO A 70 -25.74 -4.68 -11.59
C PRO A 70 -26.11 -4.26 -10.17
N LYS A 71 -27.41 -4.25 -9.82
CA LYS A 71 -27.90 -3.90 -8.47
C LYS A 71 -27.47 -4.93 -7.41
N ILE A 72 -27.47 -6.23 -7.76
CA ILE A 72 -27.06 -7.30 -6.84
C ILE A 72 -25.55 -7.22 -6.61
N ALA A 73 -24.78 -7.06 -7.69
CA ALA A 73 -23.34 -6.88 -7.61
C ALA A 73 -22.97 -5.64 -6.77
N GLU A 74 -23.58 -4.49 -7.03
CA GLU A 74 -23.35 -3.25 -6.26
C GLU A 74 -23.61 -3.46 -4.77
N LYS A 75 -24.74 -4.09 -4.40
CA LYS A 75 -25.05 -4.40 -3.00
C LYS A 75 -23.99 -5.31 -2.38
N ARG A 76 -23.56 -6.36 -3.08
CA ARG A 76 -22.54 -7.32 -2.60
C ARG A 76 -21.19 -6.62 -2.35
N PHE A 77 -20.71 -5.85 -3.32
CA PHE A 77 -19.44 -5.12 -3.21
C PHE A 77 -19.48 -3.98 -2.18
N TYR A 78 -20.64 -3.32 -2.00
CA TYR A 78 -20.84 -2.35 -0.92
C TYR A 78 -20.66 -3.01 0.45
N GLN A 79 -21.32 -4.16 0.67
CA GLN A 79 -21.19 -4.92 1.92
C GLN A 79 -19.75 -5.43 2.14
N GLN A 80 -19.05 -5.79 1.07
CA GLN A 80 -17.63 -6.15 1.15
C GLN A 80 -16.77 -4.97 1.62
N SER A 81 -16.94 -3.77 1.06
CA SER A 81 -16.22 -2.58 1.51
C SER A 81 -16.43 -2.30 3.01
N LEU A 82 -17.67 -2.42 3.50
CA LEU A 82 -17.97 -2.25 4.92
C LEU A 82 -17.26 -3.31 5.79
N LYS A 83 -17.24 -4.57 5.38
CA LYS A 83 -16.51 -5.65 6.08
C LYS A 83 -15.00 -5.38 6.12
N GLU A 84 -14.47 -4.78 5.07
CA GLU A 84 -13.08 -4.29 5.00
C GLU A 84 -12.85 -3.00 5.80
N LYS A 85 -13.82 -2.58 6.61
CA LYS A 85 -13.79 -1.39 7.48
C LYS A 85 -13.70 -0.06 6.73
N TYR A 86 -14.11 -0.03 5.47
CA TYR A 86 -14.31 1.23 4.77
C TYR A 86 -15.65 1.86 5.17
N GLN A 87 -15.67 3.18 5.26
CA GLN A 87 -16.87 3.98 5.44
C GLN A 87 -17.26 4.60 4.11
N PHE A 88 -18.54 4.53 3.77
CA PHE A 88 -19.07 5.25 2.61
C PHE A 88 -19.02 6.75 2.88
N ILE A 89 -18.48 7.50 1.92
CA ILE A 89 -18.34 8.96 2.03
C ILE A 89 -19.40 9.64 1.20
N ARG A 90 -19.43 9.34 -0.11
CA ARG A 90 -20.33 9.99 -1.06
C ARG A 90 -20.39 9.24 -2.39
N LYS A 91 -21.32 9.66 -3.23
CA LYS A 91 -21.23 9.43 -4.67
C LYS A 91 -20.26 10.46 -5.27
N ASN A 92 -19.22 10.00 -5.94
CA ASN A 92 -18.23 10.86 -6.59
C ASN A 92 -18.54 10.96 -8.10
N GLU A 93 -19.01 12.14 -8.51
CA GLU A 93 -19.42 12.47 -9.87
C GLU A 93 -18.25 12.68 -10.84
N GLU A 94 -17.00 12.83 -10.38
CA GLU A 94 -15.82 13.08 -11.24
C GLU A 94 -15.64 12.00 -12.33
N SER A 95 -16.10 10.77 -12.04
CA SER A 95 -16.03 9.66 -13.00
C SER A 95 -17.10 9.72 -14.10
N LYS A 96 -18.16 10.51 -13.92
CA LYS A 96 -19.30 10.56 -14.84
C LYS A 96 -18.94 11.16 -16.18
N GLU A 97 -18.12 12.21 -16.21
CA GLU A 97 -17.70 12.85 -17.45
C GLU A 97 -16.80 11.95 -18.30
N ILE A 98 -15.98 11.11 -17.66
CA ILE A 98 -15.02 10.23 -18.35
C ILE A 98 -15.67 8.90 -18.73
N LEU A 99 -16.38 8.26 -17.79
CA LEU A 99 -16.87 6.88 -17.90
C LEU A 99 -18.39 6.76 -18.04
N GLY A 100 -19.13 7.87 -17.94
CA GLY A 100 -20.60 7.85 -17.93
C GLY A 100 -21.20 7.23 -16.66
N GLN A 101 -20.37 6.93 -15.66
CA GLN A 101 -20.77 6.27 -14.41
C GLN A 101 -20.30 7.08 -13.22
N ILE A 102 -21.12 7.09 -12.17
CA ILE A 102 -20.77 7.70 -10.88
C ILE A 102 -20.16 6.62 -9.99
N SER A 103 -19.01 6.91 -9.40
CA SER A 103 -18.38 6.02 -8.44
C SER A 103 -18.95 6.17 -7.04
N ASN A 104 -19.07 5.06 -6.30
CA ASN A 104 -19.26 5.08 -4.86
C ASN A 104 -17.90 5.27 -4.18
N GLU A 105 -17.70 6.40 -3.51
CA GLU A 105 -16.46 6.72 -2.79
C GLU A 105 -16.55 6.25 -1.34
N PHE A 106 -15.55 5.48 -0.95
CA PHE A 106 -15.34 5.02 0.41
C PHE A 106 -13.98 5.46 0.91
N ALA A 107 -13.86 5.62 2.22
CA ALA A 107 -12.58 5.89 2.86
C ALA A 107 -12.37 5.00 4.09
N ARG A 108 -11.12 4.66 4.35
CA ARG A 108 -10.70 4.01 5.58
C ARG A 108 -9.45 4.69 6.09
N ASN A 109 -9.45 5.03 7.38
CA ASN A 109 -8.20 5.29 8.09
C ASN A 109 -7.52 3.95 8.34
N TYR A 110 -6.43 3.69 7.63
CA TYR A 110 -5.66 2.46 7.79
C TYR A 110 -4.28 2.83 8.29
N ARG A 111 -3.98 2.51 9.56
CA ARG A 111 -2.71 2.74 10.30
C ARG A 111 -2.01 4.07 10.00
N ARG A 112 -1.41 4.22 8.81
CA ARG A 112 -0.54 5.32 8.37
C ARG A 112 -1.12 6.14 7.22
N GLU A 113 -2.36 5.93 6.81
CA GLU A 113 -2.89 6.54 5.58
C GLU A 113 -4.42 6.64 5.55
N LEU A 114 -4.90 7.62 4.79
CA LEU A 114 -6.29 7.68 4.36
C LEU A 114 -6.36 6.95 3.03
N VAL A 115 -6.95 5.77 3.05
CA VAL A 115 -7.16 4.97 1.84
C VAL A 115 -8.51 5.32 1.27
N ARG A 116 -8.54 5.78 0.03
CA ARG A 116 -9.78 6.04 -0.71
C ARG A 116 -10.02 4.93 -1.72
N LYS A 117 -11.23 4.40 -1.74
CA LYS A 117 -11.71 3.37 -2.66
C LYS A 117 -12.90 3.92 -3.43
N ASN A 118 -12.76 4.08 -4.73
CA ASN A 118 -13.84 4.50 -5.63
C ASN A 118 -14.33 3.28 -6.41
N GLN A 119 -15.56 2.83 -6.15
CA GLN A 119 -16.16 1.67 -6.83
C GLN A 119 -17.01 2.13 -8.00
N LEU A 120 -16.69 1.63 -9.19
CA LEU A 120 -17.40 1.84 -10.45
C LEU A 120 -18.09 0.54 -10.84
N PHE A 121 -19.36 0.65 -11.21
CA PHE A 121 -20.19 -0.48 -11.61
C PHE A 121 -20.62 -0.27 -13.06
N PHE A 122 -20.35 -1.29 -13.88
CA PHE A 122 -20.78 -1.37 -15.27
C PHE A 122 -21.72 -2.57 -15.44
N ASP A 123 -22.15 -2.89 -16.65
CA ASP A 123 -23.17 -3.93 -16.84
C ASP A 123 -22.73 -5.32 -16.39
N LYS A 124 -21.43 -5.64 -16.52
CA LYS A 124 -20.87 -6.95 -16.16
C LYS A 124 -19.56 -6.89 -15.39
N VAL A 125 -19.07 -5.69 -15.09
CA VAL A 125 -17.74 -5.46 -14.54
C VAL A 125 -17.84 -4.47 -13.40
N LYS A 126 -17.13 -4.76 -12.32
CA LYS A 126 -16.81 -3.80 -11.27
C LYS A 126 -15.35 -3.45 -11.37
N MET A 127 -15.06 -2.16 -11.17
CA MET A 127 -13.71 -1.67 -10.97
C MET A 127 -13.64 -0.90 -9.66
N SER A 128 -12.58 -1.09 -8.89
CA SER A 128 -12.25 -0.18 -7.79
C SER A 128 -10.91 0.46 -8.04
N ILE A 129 -10.88 1.78 -8.12
CA ILE A 129 -9.63 2.53 -7.97
C ILE A 129 -9.40 2.70 -6.49
N VAL A 130 -8.27 2.22 -6.00
CA VAL A 130 -7.88 2.41 -4.61
C VAL A 130 -6.55 3.12 -4.56
N SER A 131 -6.52 4.20 -3.80
CA SER A 131 -5.36 5.07 -3.68
C SER A 131 -5.09 5.41 -2.23
N SER A 132 -3.82 5.33 -1.86
CA SER A 132 -3.33 5.81 -0.58
C SER A 132 -2.80 7.21 -0.75
N ASN A 133 -3.46 8.20 -0.14
CA ASN A 133 -3.08 9.61 -0.25
C ASN A 133 -2.99 10.14 -1.71
N GLY A 134 -3.76 9.53 -2.61
CA GLY A 134 -3.79 9.89 -4.04
C GLY A 134 -4.32 11.30 -4.28
N THR A 135 -3.87 11.91 -5.37
CA THR A 135 -4.36 13.22 -5.82
C THR A 135 -5.56 13.08 -6.75
N SER A 136 -6.38 14.13 -6.87
CA SER A 136 -7.45 14.16 -7.89
C SER A 136 -6.89 13.96 -9.31
N LYS A 137 -5.68 14.45 -9.58
CA LYS A 137 -5.01 14.24 -10.87
C LYS A 137 -4.74 12.76 -11.15
N ASP A 138 -4.17 12.04 -10.18
CA ASP A 138 -3.89 10.62 -10.36
C ASP A 138 -5.17 9.79 -10.52
N TYR A 139 -6.23 10.18 -9.82
CA TYR A 139 -7.55 9.58 -9.97
C TYR A 139 -8.09 9.75 -11.40
N LEU A 140 -8.11 10.98 -11.93
CA LEU A 140 -8.57 11.28 -13.29
C LEU A 140 -7.75 10.56 -14.36
N GLU A 141 -6.41 10.54 -14.24
CA GLU A 141 -5.55 9.80 -15.16
C GLU A 141 -5.81 8.28 -15.10
N THR A 142 -6.17 7.76 -13.93
CA THR A 142 -6.55 6.35 -13.76
C THR A 142 -7.90 6.05 -14.40
N LEU A 143 -8.87 6.97 -14.33
CA LEU A 143 -10.16 6.83 -15.00
C LEU A 143 -10.01 6.74 -16.54
N GLU A 144 -9.11 7.53 -17.13
CA GLU A 144 -8.82 7.45 -18.57
C GLU A 144 -8.23 6.09 -18.98
N LEU A 145 -7.34 5.52 -18.15
CA LEU A 145 -6.82 4.16 -18.37
C LEU A 145 -7.93 3.12 -18.24
N ILE A 146 -8.81 3.25 -17.25
CA ILE A 146 -9.98 2.38 -17.11
C ILE A 146 -10.83 2.44 -18.36
N LYS A 147 -11.20 3.64 -18.82
CA LYS A 147 -12.00 3.85 -20.03
C LYS A 147 -11.42 3.07 -21.20
N GLU A 148 -10.13 3.25 -21.44
CA GLU A 148 -9.43 2.55 -22.50
C GLU A 148 -9.48 1.02 -22.32
N ALA A 149 -9.33 0.50 -21.10
CA ALA A 149 -9.37 -0.92 -20.80
C ALA A 149 -10.73 -1.56 -21.09
N ILE A 150 -11.84 -0.85 -20.81
CA ILE A 150 -13.19 -1.41 -20.86
C ILE A 150 -13.98 -1.04 -22.11
N THR A 151 -13.57 -0.02 -22.86
CA THR A 151 -14.22 0.35 -24.13
C THR A 151 -13.91 -0.70 -25.20
N PRO A 152 -14.92 -1.41 -25.73
CA PRO A 152 -14.72 -2.38 -26.80
C PRO A 152 -14.15 -1.69 -28.04
N ASN A 153 -13.22 -2.36 -28.74
CA ASN A 153 -12.66 -1.93 -30.02
C ASN A 153 -11.92 -0.57 -30.05
N ALA A 154 -11.78 0.14 -28.93
CA ALA A 154 -10.95 1.34 -28.89
C ALA A 154 -9.47 0.97 -29.11
N PRO A 155 -8.70 1.76 -29.88
CA PRO A 155 -7.27 1.50 -30.05
C PRO A 155 -6.55 1.66 -28.71
N ILE A 156 -5.66 0.70 -28.40
CA ILE A 156 -4.82 0.78 -27.20
C ILE A 156 -3.67 1.75 -27.48
N LYS A 157 -3.51 2.80 -26.69
CA LYS A 157 -2.41 3.77 -26.90
C LYS A 157 -1.07 3.10 -26.61
N LYS A 158 -0.08 3.31 -27.47
CA LYS A 158 1.29 2.80 -27.26
C LYS A 158 1.87 3.41 -25.98
N ARG A 159 2.39 2.57 -25.09
CA ARG A 159 3.05 2.97 -23.84
C ARG A 159 4.21 2.03 -23.53
N GLN A 160 5.12 2.49 -22.68
CA GLN A 160 6.17 1.64 -22.14
C GLN A 160 5.54 0.66 -21.15
N CYS A 161 5.54 -0.61 -21.52
CA CYS A 161 5.16 -1.67 -20.59
C CYS A 161 6.29 -1.92 -19.60
N LEU A 162 5.94 -2.26 -18.37
CA LEU A 162 6.86 -2.90 -17.46
C LEU A 162 7.29 -4.22 -18.12
N GLY A 163 8.60 -4.48 -18.11
CA GLY A 163 9.12 -5.79 -18.50
C GLY A 163 8.73 -6.85 -17.48
N GLU A 164 9.49 -7.96 -17.46
CA GLU A 164 9.36 -8.92 -16.38
C GLU A 164 9.72 -8.25 -15.05
N LEU A 165 8.73 -8.07 -14.17
CA LEU A 165 8.91 -7.39 -12.90
C LEU A 165 9.54 -8.36 -11.91
N LYS A 166 10.75 -8.04 -11.47
CA LYS A 166 11.32 -8.69 -10.29
C LYS A 166 10.59 -8.14 -9.06
N TYR A 167 9.84 -9.00 -8.39
CA TYR A 167 9.28 -8.72 -7.08
C TYR A 167 10.40 -8.82 -6.06
N TYR A 168 10.46 -7.83 -5.17
CA TYR A 168 11.40 -7.84 -4.08
C TYR A 168 10.62 -8.01 -2.78
N LYS A 169 11.11 -8.88 -1.92
CA LYS A 169 10.68 -9.02 -0.54
C LYS A 169 11.77 -8.47 0.37
N LEU A 170 11.43 -8.20 1.62
CA LEU A 170 12.42 -7.79 2.61
C LEU A 170 13.51 -8.84 2.80
N GLU A 171 13.20 -10.13 2.60
CA GLU A 171 14.18 -11.21 2.60
C GLU A 171 15.22 -11.11 1.47
N ASP A 172 14.99 -10.30 0.42
CA ASP A 172 15.99 -10.05 -0.61
C ASP A 172 17.05 -9.04 -0.16
N PHE A 173 16.72 -8.20 0.83
CA PHE A 173 17.61 -7.16 1.36
C PHE A 173 18.18 -7.50 2.74
N PHE A 174 17.46 -8.33 3.51
CA PHE A 174 17.81 -8.66 4.89
C PHE A 174 17.84 -10.17 5.15
N ASP A 175 18.83 -10.63 5.90
CA ASP A 175 18.79 -11.91 6.60
C ASP A 175 17.92 -11.77 7.85
N ILE A 176 16.65 -12.16 7.70
CA ILE A 176 15.66 -12.09 8.76
C ILE A 176 16.01 -12.99 9.95
N LYS A 177 16.72 -14.11 9.74
CA LYS A 177 17.11 -15.00 10.84
C LYS A 177 18.24 -14.38 11.65
N GLU A 178 19.21 -13.76 10.99
CA GLU A 178 20.29 -13.03 11.65
C GLU A 178 19.73 -11.82 12.41
N LEU A 179 18.76 -11.10 11.84
CA LEU A 179 18.07 -10.00 12.52
C LEU A 179 17.38 -10.47 13.80
N GLU A 180 16.58 -11.54 13.73
CA GLU A 180 15.88 -12.10 14.88
C GLU A 180 16.85 -12.57 15.98
N LYS A 181 18.01 -13.11 15.59
CA LYS A 181 19.08 -13.50 16.52
C LYS A 181 19.70 -12.27 17.19
N ASN A 182 20.04 -11.22 16.43
CA ASN A 182 20.62 -9.99 16.95
C ASN A 182 19.64 -9.25 17.88
N ILE A 183 18.36 -9.19 17.50
CA ILE A 183 17.24 -8.66 18.30
C ILE A 183 17.15 -9.35 19.67
N LYS A 184 17.28 -10.69 19.72
CA LYS A 184 17.25 -11.44 20.99
C LYS A 184 18.40 -11.07 21.92
N GLN A 185 19.58 -10.79 21.37
CA GLN A 185 20.76 -10.43 22.16
C GLN A 185 20.63 -9.05 22.83
N ILE A 186 19.90 -8.13 22.19
CA ILE A 186 19.72 -6.77 22.71
C ILE A 186 18.41 -6.58 23.47
N SER A 187 17.44 -7.50 23.34
CA SER A 187 16.19 -7.51 24.10
C SER A 187 16.44 -7.62 25.60
N SER A 188 15.76 -6.79 26.40
CA SER A 188 15.87 -6.82 27.86
C SER A 188 15.24 -8.07 28.47
N THR A 189 14.32 -8.70 27.74
CA THR A 189 13.58 -9.90 28.18
C THR A 189 14.05 -11.17 27.47
N GLY A 190 14.94 -11.06 26.48
CA GLY A 190 15.31 -12.13 25.55
C GLY A 190 14.16 -12.58 24.63
N LYS A 191 13.02 -11.89 24.64
CA LYS A 191 11.81 -12.21 23.87
C LYS A 191 11.43 -11.04 22.98
N PHE A 192 10.88 -11.32 21.81
CA PHE A 192 10.32 -10.30 20.93
C PHE A 192 9.00 -10.77 20.32
N GLU A 193 8.26 -9.84 19.75
CA GLU A 193 7.11 -10.11 18.91
C GLU A 193 7.39 -9.65 17.48
N LYS A 194 7.08 -10.51 16.51
CA LYS A 194 7.21 -10.22 15.08
C LYS A 194 5.83 -10.07 14.48
N VAL A 195 5.59 -8.93 13.87
CA VAL A 195 4.41 -8.65 13.05
C VAL A 195 4.89 -8.55 11.61
N ARG A 196 4.39 -9.44 10.75
CA ARG A 196 4.60 -9.33 9.30
C ARG A 196 3.32 -8.80 8.69
N GLU A 197 3.41 -7.66 8.03
CA GLU A 197 2.38 -7.18 7.12
C GLU A 197 2.91 -7.41 5.71
N ALA A 198 2.75 -8.64 5.21
CA ALA A 198 3.04 -8.97 3.83
C ALA A 198 1.75 -9.22 3.09
N VAL A 199 1.56 -8.49 1.98
CA VAL A 199 0.86 -8.83 0.71
C VAL A 199 -0.57 -9.42 0.76
N TYR A 200 -0.99 -10.13 1.80
CA TYR A 200 -2.26 -10.85 1.87
C TYR A 200 -3.40 -10.05 2.53
N GLU A 201 -3.10 -9.04 3.34
CA GLU A 201 -4.12 -8.19 3.98
C GLU A 201 -3.85 -6.68 3.87
N SER A 202 -2.63 -6.30 3.47
CA SER A 202 -2.30 -4.91 3.19
C SER A 202 -3.02 -4.47 1.91
N THR A 203 -3.88 -3.46 2.05
CA THR A 203 -4.43 -2.76 0.89
C THR A 203 -3.33 -2.07 0.08
N THR A 204 -2.16 -1.80 0.66
CA THR A 204 -1.03 -1.09 0.03
C THR A 204 -0.03 -1.97 -0.71
N LEU A 205 -0.16 -3.31 -0.67
CA LEU A 205 0.79 -4.24 -1.32
C LEU A 205 2.26 -4.01 -0.93
N MET A 206 2.50 -3.46 0.26
CA MET A 206 3.84 -3.26 0.83
C MET A 206 4.25 -4.50 1.62
N ASP A 207 5.53 -4.87 1.54
CA ASP A 207 6.13 -5.90 2.40
C ASP A 207 6.81 -5.20 3.57
N GLU A 208 6.29 -5.43 4.78
CA GLU A 208 6.76 -4.84 6.03
C GLU A 208 7.00 -5.91 7.10
N TYR A 209 8.13 -5.78 7.79
CA TYR A 209 8.40 -6.48 9.05
C TYR A 209 8.50 -5.48 10.19
N ALA A 210 7.73 -5.69 11.25
CA ALA A 210 7.87 -4.95 12.50
C ALA A 210 8.22 -5.92 13.65
N TYR A 211 9.20 -5.55 14.45
CA TYR A 211 9.67 -6.27 15.62
C TYR A 211 9.52 -5.41 16.87
N LEU A 212 8.91 -5.96 17.92
CA LEU A 212 8.82 -5.36 19.25
C LEU A 212 9.72 -6.14 20.19
N LEU A 213 10.78 -5.51 20.69
CA LEU A 213 11.91 -6.17 21.36
C LEU A 213 11.69 -6.41 22.86
N ASP A 214 10.79 -5.69 23.52
CA ASP A 214 10.64 -5.73 24.98
C ASP A 214 9.20 -6.09 25.37
N LYS A 215 8.79 -7.30 24.98
CA LYS A 215 7.42 -7.77 25.17
C LYS A 215 7.01 -7.73 26.65
N GLY A 216 5.93 -6.99 26.94
CA GLY A 216 5.35 -6.85 28.28
C GLY A 216 5.70 -5.57 29.03
N GLY A 217 6.59 -4.72 28.49
CA GLY A 217 6.90 -3.39 29.03
C GLY A 217 5.96 -2.29 28.50
N LYS A 218 5.80 -1.20 29.26
CA LYS A 218 5.10 0.04 28.82
C LYS A 218 5.92 0.87 27.82
N LEU A 219 7.24 0.73 27.83
CA LEU A 219 8.17 1.31 26.87
C LEU A 219 8.80 0.16 26.09
N GLN A 220 8.74 0.20 24.77
CA GLN A 220 9.19 -0.90 23.94
C GLN A 220 10.15 -0.38 22.87
N ARG A 221 11.32 -1.01 22.76
CA ARG A 221 12.18 -0.83 21.59
C ARG A 221 11.58 -1.58 20.40
N GLY A 222 11.76 -1.03 19.22
CA GLY A 222 11.17 -1.59 18.02
C GLY A 222 11.98 -1.32 16.76
N ILE A 223 11.86 -2.23 15.81
CA ILE A 223 12.45 -2.13 14.47
C ILE A 223 11.32 -2.37 13.47
N ALA A 224 11.12 -1.46 12.52
CA ALA A 224 10.31 -1.73 11.34
C ALA A 224 11.18 -1.63 10.07
N LEU A 225 11.00 -2.58 9.16
CA LEU A 225 11.64 -2.65 7.86
C LEU A 225 10.56 -2.58 6.80
N ILE A 226 10.73 -1.72 5.81
CA ILE A 226 9.76 -1.50 4.74
C ILE A 226 10.47 -1.56 3.39
N ASN A 227 9.90 -2.31 2.44
CA ASN A 227 10.40 -2.36 1.08
C ASN A 227 10.03 -1.07 0.30
N ASN A 228 11.04 -0.36 -0.20
CA ASN A 228 10.88 0.82 -1.06
C ASN A 228 11.12 0.52 -2.54
N LYS A 229 11.52 -0.71 -2.89
CA LYS A 229 11.87 -1.05 -4.26
C LYS A 229 10.67 -0.87 -5.20
N ASN A 230 10.93 -0.17 -6.30
CA ASN A 230 9.94 0.22 -7.31
C ASN A 230 8.92 1.29 -6.87
N PHE A 231 9.07 1.87 -5.68
CA PHE A 231 8.32 3.06 -5.27
C PHE A 231 9.04 4.34 -5.71
N SER A 232 8.27 5.40 -5.95
CA SER A 232 8.84 6.72 -6.23
C SER A 232 9.28 7.40 -4.92
N LYS A 233 10.26 8.30 -4.98
CA LYS A 233 10.68 9.11 -3.81
C LYS A 233 9.51 9.88 -3.20
N GLU A 234 8.59 10.35 -4.04
CA GLU A 234 7.38 11.05 -3.60
C GLU A 234 6.44 10.14 -2.80
N VAL A 235 6.20 8.92 -3.28
CA VAL A 235 5.36 7.94 -2.56
C VAL A 235 6.01 7.56 -1.22
N ILE A 236 7.31 7.27 -1.23
CA ILE A 236 8.08 6.96 -0.02
C ILE A 236 7.92 8.11 0.99
N ALA A 237 8.17 9.36 0.59
CA ALA A 237 8.04 10.53 1.46
C ALA A 237 6.63 10.69 2.05
N LYS A 238 5.57 10.54 1.23
CA LYS A 238 4.17 10.62 1.68
C LYS A 238 3.81 9.55 2.71
N GLN A 239 4.28 8.32 2.49
CA GLN A 239 4.07 7.22 3.44
C GLN A 239 4.76 7.51 4.78
N TRP A 240 5.94 8.13 4.77
CA TRP A 240 6.66 8.52 6.00
C TRP A 240 6.03 9.68 6.74
N GLU A 241 5.65 10.75 6.04
CA GLU A 241 5.04 11.93 6.65
C GLU A 241 3.81 11.56 7.49
N LYS A 242 2.96 10.67 6.97
CA LYS A 242 1.78 10.19 7.70
C LYS A 242 2.11 9.14 8.76
N SER A 243 3.09 8.26 8.55
CA SER A 243 3.51 7.27 9.55
C SER A 243 4.08 7.91 10.82
N VAL A 244 4.87 8.98 10.65
CA VAL A 244 5.37 9.78 11.78
C VAL A 244 4.17 10.40 12.50
N MET A 245 3.27 11.06 11.76
CA MET A 245 2.13 11.76 12.37
C MET A 245 1.08 10.86 13.05
N LEU A 246 0.85 9.61 12.63
CA LEU A 246 -0.31 8.81 13.04
C LEU A 246 -0.08 7.77 14.15
N ASN A 247 1.15 7.39 14.48
CA ASN A 247 1.42 6.44 15.59
C ASN A 247 1.05 6.99 16.98
N ASN A 248 0.51 8.21 17.05
CA ASN A 248 0.18 8.91 18.28
C ASN A 248 -1.25 9.50 18.30
N ILE A 249 -2.11 9.16 17.32
CA ILE A 249 -3.48 9.69 17.20
C ILE A 249 -4.52 8.59 17.47
N GLN A 250 -4.35 7.86 18.57
CA GLN A 250 -5.49 7.15 19.17
C GLN A 250 -6.11 7.91 20.34
N ASP A 251 -5.39 8.86 20.93
CA ASP A 251 -5.97 9.85 21.83
C ASP A 251 -5.94 11.22 21.15
N GLN A 252 -7.10 11.86 21.07
CA GLN A 252 -7.28 13.17 20.43
C GLN A 252 -6.59 14.33 21.16
N ASN A 253 -5.71 14.04 22.13
CA ASN A 253 -4.91 15.03 22.83
C ASN A 253 -3.42 14.61 22.89
N GLU A 254 -2.59 15.43 22.22
CA GLU A 254 -1.22 15.79 22.64
C GLU A 254 0.02 14.96 22.22
N LEU A 255 0.05 14.20 21.12
CA LEU A 255 1.30 13.53 20.74
C LEU A 255 1.72 13.66 19.28
N LYS A 256 1.72 14.86 18.70
CA LYS A 256 2.46 15.02 17.43
C LYS A 256 3.96 14.80 17.67
N PRO A 257 4.63 13.87 16.97
CA PRO A 257 6.07 13.75 17.08
C PRO A 257 6.72 15.08 16.73
N LYS A 258 7.69 15.49 17.54
CA LYS A 258 8.49 16.69 17.27
C LYS A 258 9.71 16.30 16.48
N TYR A 259 9.85 16.80 15.25
CA TYR A 259 11.08 16.66 14.49
C TYR A 259 12.24 17.34 15.23
N LEU A 260 13.33 16.60 15.44
CA LEU A 260 14.52 17.07 16.15
C LEU A 260 15.69 17.38 15.21
N GLY A 261 15.62 16.95 13.95
CA GLY A 261 16.70 17.08 12.98
C GLY A 261 17.22 15.73 12.48
N GLU A 262 18.36 15.78 11.82
CA GLU A 262 19.05 14.62 11.25
C GLU A 262 20.12 14.09 12.21
N ASP A 263 20.14 12.77 12.40
CA ASP A 263 21.19 12.04 13.10
C ASP A 263 22.17 11.40 12.12
N LYS A 264 23.45 11.74 12.27
CA LYS A 264 24.53 11.27 11.39
C LYS A 264 25.10 9.91 11.77
N LEU A 265 24.79 9.36 12.95
CA LEU A 265 25.32 8.06 13.35
C LEU A 265 24.87 6.95 12.38
N SER A 266 23.65 7.06 11.87
CA SER A 266 23.12 6.18 10.82
C SER A 266 23.92 6.19 9.50
N GLU A 267 24.63 7.28 9.16
CA GLU A 267 25.44 7.37 7.94
C GLU A 267 26.58 6.34 7.94
N LYS A 268 27.15 6.04 9.12
CA LYS A 268 28.18 5.00 9.32
C LYS A 268 27.70 3.61 8.87
N TYR A 269 26.41 3.33 9.05
CA TYR A 269 25.82 2.02 8.79
C TYR A 269 25.14 1.94 7.42
N PHE A 270 24.46 3.00 6.99
CA PHE A 270 23.57 2.97 5.82
C PHE A 270 23.88 4.03 4.76
N GLY A 271 24.89 4.88 4.97
CA GLY A 271 25.27 5.94 4.03
C GLY A 271 24.28 7.11 3.92
N VAL A 272 23.25 7.14 4.77
CA VAL A 272 22.23 8.21 4.82
C VAL A 272 21.93 8.57 6.27
N SER A 273 21.64 9.85 6.51
CA SER A 273 21.23 10.36 7.81
C SER A 273 19.80 9.95 8.18
N ALA A 274 19.55 9.77 9.48
CA ALA A 274 18.25 9.40 10.01
C ALA A 274 17.45 10.65 10.41
N GLN A 275 16.19 10.72 10.02
CA GLN A 275 15.28 11.75 10.51
C GLN A 275 14.78 11.37 11.91
N THR A 276 15.12 12.16 12.91
CA THR A 276 14.83 11.86 14.31
C THR A 276 13.64 12.66 14.82
N HIS A 277 12.71 11.98 15.50
CA HIS A 277 11.50 12.56 16.07
C HIS A 277 11.37 12.18 17.55
N ALA A 278 10.98 13.13 18.40
CA ALA A 278 10.63 12.86 19.79
C ALA A 278 9.12 12.62 19.94
N LEU A 279 8.77 11.59 20.71
CA LEU A 279 7.41 11.26 21.11
C LEU A 279 7.26 11.61 22.60
N THR A 280 6.48 12.64 22.91
CA THR A 280 6.41 13.23 24.26
C THR A 280 5.49 12.49 25.24
N GLY A 281 4.95 11.33 24.84
CA GLY A 281 3.84 10.62 25.53
C GLY A 281 4.22 9.98 26.84
N TYR A 282 5.51 9.89 27.12
CA TYR A 282 6.04 9.19 28.27
C TYR A 282 6.71 10.13 29.28
N LYS A 283 6.53 11.45 29.12
CA LYS A 283 7.17 12.46 29.99
C LYS A 283 6.80 12.29 31.46
N GLN A 284 5.54 11.93 31.75
CA GLN A 284 5.05 11.67 33.11
C GLN A 284 5.71 10.45 33.77
N MET A 285 6.25 9.51 32.97
CA MET A 285 7.01 8.36 33.45
C MET A 285 8.52 8.65 33.54
N GLY A 286 8.92 9.92 33.41
CA GLY A 286 10.33 10.31 33.34
C GLY A 286 11.03 9.79 32.08
N ALA A 287 10.28 9.48 31.01
CA ALA A 287 10.82 8.92 29.79
C ALA A 287 10.55 9.81 28.57
N MET A 288 11.42 9.74 27.58
CA MET A 288 11.21 10.34 26.27
C MET A 288 11.44 9.27 25.21
N ALA A 289 10.44 8.99 24.39
CA ALA A 289 10.59 8.05 23.29
C ALA A 289 11.05 8.79 22.03
N TYR A 290 11.78 8.07 21.19
CA TYR A 290 12.34 8.56 19.94
C TYR A 290 12.00 7.60 18.82
N GLN A 291 11.82 8.18 17.64
CA GLN A 291 11.68 7.46 16.39
C GLN A 291 12.69 8.01 15.40
N SER A 292 13.57 7.14 14.90
CA SER A 292 14.52 7.47 13.83
C SER A 292 14.13 6.74 12.56
N VAL A 293 14.06 7.48 11.46
CA VAL A 293 13.65 6.97 10.14
C VAL A 293 14.81 7.11 9.16
N ILE A 294 15.23 5.99 8.58
CA ILE A 294 16.39 5.89 7.67
C ILE A 294 15.87 5.44 6.31
N ILE A 295 15.80 6.37 5.36
CA ILE A 295 15.18 6.15 4.04
C ILE A 295 16.25 5.90 3.00
N THR A 296 16.21 4.74 2.33
CA THR A 296 17.06 4.42 1.18
C THR A 296 16.21 4.18 -0.07
N ASP A 297 16.86 4.06 -1.23
CA ASP A 297 16.19 3.76 -2.50
C ASP A 297 15.58 2.33 -2.53
N ASN A 298 16.07 1.39 -1.70
CA ASN A 298 15.61 -0.01 -1.71
C ASN A 298 14.71 -0.35 -0.51
N TYR A 299 14.93 0.26 0.65
CA TYR A 299 14.18 -0.01 1.88
C TYR A 299 14.20 1.20 2.83
N THR A 300 13.27 1.23 3.78
CA THR A 300 13.33 2.11 4.94
C THR A 300 13.44 1.30 6.22
N ILE A 301 14.20 1.84 7.17
CA ILE A 301 14.31 1.34 8.54
C ILE A 301 13.69 2.38 9.48
N VAL A 302 12.86 1.91 10.41
CA VAL A 302 12.31 2.72 11.50
C VAL A 302 12.76 2.11 12.81
N LEU A 303 13.40 2.92 13.66
CA LEU A 303 13.88 2.51 14.97
C LEU A 303 13.10 3.25 16.05
N HIS A 304 12.54 2.50 16.99
CA HIS A 304 11.90 3.02 18.19
C HIS A 304 12.77 2.71 19.41
N TYR A 305 13.07 3.73 20.19
CA TYR A 305 13.91 3.64 21.39
C TYR A 305 13.54 4.76 22.37
N TYR A 306 14.12 4.78 23.55
CA TYR A 306 13.74 5.73 24.59
C TYR A 306 14.89 6.14 25.49
N MET A 307 14.75 7.30 26.11
CA MET A 307 15.60 7.79 27.19
C MET A 307 14.82 7.71 28.50
N LEU A 308 15.33 6.94 29.46
CA LEU A 308 14.79 6.87 30.82
C LEU A 308 15.54 7.84 31.73
N GLN A 309 14.80 8.63 32.51
CA GLN A 309 15.32 9.48 33.58
C GLN A 309 16.47 10.42 33.14
N GLY A 310 16.46 10.84 31.88
CA GLY A 310 17.51 11.71 31.32
C GLY A 310 18.83 11.01 30.99
N ASN A 311 18.92 9.67 31.06
CA ASN A 311 20.13 8.92 30.75
C ASN A 311 20.40 8.86 29.23
N LYS A 312 21.06 9.90 28.72
CA LYS A 312 21.41 10.03 27.29
C LYS A 312 22.37 8.94 26.81
N GLU A 313 23.33 8.54 27.64
CA GLU A 313 24.34 7.53 27.26
C GLU A 313 23.74 6.14 27.07
N ALA A 314 22.81 5.74 27.94
CA ALA A 314 22.07 4.49 27.77
C ALA A 314 21.22 4.53 26.50
N MET A 315 20.52 5.64 26.26
CA MET A 315 19.71 5.83 25.05
C MET A 315 20.57 5.78 23.76
N GLN A 316 21.73 6.43 23.74
CA GLN A 316 22.63 6.41 22.59
C GLN A 316 23.16 5.00 22.32
N ARG A 317 23.52 4.25 23.37
CA ARG A 317 23.91 2.83 23.24
C ARG A 317 22.78 1.96 22.71
N ASP A 318 21.55 2.15 23.21
CA ASP A 318 20.38 1.42 22.70
C ASP A 318 20.15 1.71 21.21
N TYR A 319 20.22 2.98 20.81
CA TYR A 319 20.09 3.38 19.41
C TYR A 319 21.19 2.76 18.53
N GLU A 320 22.46 2.81 18.95
CA GLU A 320 23.57 2.21 18.20
C GLU A 320 23.44 0.68 18.11
N ASN A 321 23.03 0.01 19.19
CA ASN A 321 22.78 -1.44 19.19
C ASN A 321 21.67 -1.83 18.19
N LEU A 322 20.60 -1.02 18.09
CA LEU A 322 19.54 -1.23 17.12
C LEU A 322 20.03 -1.03 15.67
N LEU A 323 20.77 0.05 15.41
CA LEU A 323 21.41 0.29 14.11
C LEU A 323 22.29 -0.89 13.71
N GLN A 324 23.15 -1.35 14.62
CA GLN A 324 24.07 -2.46 14.38
C GLN A 324 23.34 -3.77 14.14
N ALA A 325 22.28 -4.08 14.90
CA ALA A 325 21.48 -5.28 14.71
C ALA A 325 20.86 -5.34 13.31
N VAL A 326 20.33 -4.21 12.82
CA VAL A 326 19.78 -4.12 11.46
C VAL A 326 20.89 -4.20 10.41
N TYR A 327 21.99 -3.47 10.61
CA TYR A 327 23.12 -3.43 9.67
C TYR A 327 23.76 -4.80 9.46
N LEU A 328 24.02 -5.54 10.54
CA LEU A 328 24.58 -6.90 10.47
C LEU A 328 23.66 -7.90 9.76
N SER A 329 22.39 -7.53 9.60
CA SER A 329 21.39 -8.35 8.93
C SER A 329 21.20 -7.95 7.46
N LEU A 330 21.90 -6.93 6.95
CA LEU A 330 21.84 -6.59 5.54
C LEU A 330 22.53 -7.65 4.69
N LYS A 331 21.89 -8.03 3.59
CA LYS A 331 22.53 -8.84 2.54
C LYS A 331 23.34 -7.90 1.65
N THR A 332 24.63 -8.22 1.51
CA THR A 332 25.57 -7.48 0.65
C THR A 332 25.62 -8.06 -0.75
#